data_AF-A0A140EBY4-F1
#
_entry.id   AF-A0A140EBY4-F1
#
_cell.length_a   1.000
_cell.length_b   1.000
_cell.length_c   1.000
_cell.angle_alpha   90.00
_cell.angle_beta   90.00
_cell.angle_gamma   90.00
#
_symmetry.space_group_name_H-M   'P 1'
#
loop_
_entity.id
_entity.type
_entity.pdbx_description
1 polymer ?
#
loop_
_entity_poly.entity_id
_entity_poly.type
_entity_poly.pdbx_seq_one_letter_code
_entity_poly.pdbx_strand_id
1 'polypeptide(L)'
;VLDEPAGRRRTAPSRRSAALAHALQDAELLVVEGESAKALRARLHEVAAFAAQVSYGQVADLAATLQRELRGLAHRAAVVVTSPEDAERRLTHLADLLESGETAYTAADGRSFLGRASGPARIGFLFPGQGSGHGTGGGALRRRFPEAAEVFDRAALPTTGDMVATDVAQPRIATGSAAGLRVLDALRLEASVAVGHSLGELSALHWSGALDEDTLLEAARVRGKAMAEHSSSGTMASLSVKPERAEQLIEGLSVVVAGYNGPEQTVVAGPVDEIEEVQRRAERSEIPCT
;
A
#
# COMPACT_ATOMS: atom_id res chain seq x y z
N VAL A 1 6.43 43.47 -42.70
CA VAL A 1 6.47 42.00 -42.50
C VAL A 1 6.83 41.81 -41.05
N LEU A 2 5.86 41.36 -40.23
CA LEU A 2 6.05 41.16 -38.79
C LEU A 2 6.79 39.83 -38.59
N ASP A 3 7.93 39.86 -37.90
CA ASP A 3 8.65 38.67 -37.44
C ASP A 3 7.80 37.94 -36.40
N GLU A 4 7.26 36.77 -36.76
CA GLU A 4 6.72 35.83 -35.77
C GLU A 4 7.89 35.19 -35.01
N PRO A 5 7.88 35.16 -33.66
CA PRO A 5 8.90 34.47 -32.91
C PRO A 5 8.80 32.97 -33.18
N ALA A 6 9.91 32.38 -33.66
CA ALA A 6 10.04 30.96 -33.98
C ALA A 6 9.39 30.07 -32.91
N GLY A 7 8.31 29.40 -33.30
CA GLY A 7 7.57 28.51 -32.40
C GLY A 7 8.51 27.51 -31.75
N ARG A 8 8.43 27.40 -30.42
CA ARG A 8 9.18 26.42 -29.61
C ARG A 8 9.07 25.04 -30.26
N ARG A 9 10.19 24.54 -30.80
CA ARG A 9 10.28 23.20 -31.39
C ARG A 9 9.82 22.19 -30.33
N ARG A 10 8.69 21.52 -30.57
CA ARG A 10 8.19 20.45 -29.68
C ARG A 10 9.27 19.38 -29.59
N THR A 11 9.93 19.27 -28.45
CA THR A 11 10.89 18.20 -28.17
C THR A 11 10.14 16.88 -28.21
N ALA A 12 10.73 15.86 -28.85
CA ALA A 12 10.16 14.53 -28.86
C ALA A 12 9.92 14.05 -27.41
N PRO A 13 8.79 13.39 -27.11
CA PRO A 13 8.55 12.85 -25.78
C PRO A 13 9.67 11.89 -25.40
N SER A 14 10.03 11.87 -24.12
CA SER A 14 11.05 10.95 -23.60
C SER A 14 10.64 9.50 -23.85
N ARG A 15 11.60 8.55 -23.90
CA ARG A 15 11.29 7.11 -23.99
C ARG A 15 10.31 6.67 -22.90
N ARG A 16 10.43 7.22 -21.69
CA ARG A 16 9.50 6.98 -20.57
C ARG A 16 8.10 7.51 -20.89
N SER A 17 7.99 8.73 -21.39
CA SER A 17 6.69 9.34 -21.77
C SER A 17 6.00 8.56 -22.89
N ALA A 18 6.76 8.11 -23.90
CA ALA A 18 6.23 7.29 -24.98
C ALA A 18 5.79 5.90 -24.46
N ALA A 19 6.59 5.25 -23.62
CA ALA A 19 6.23 3.97 -23.02
C ALA A 19 4.97 4.07 -22.15
N LEU A 20 4.83 5.14 -21.36
CA LEU A 20 3.65 5.38 -20.52
C LEU A 20 2.41 5.70 -21.34
N ALA A 21 2.53 6.48 -22.41
CA ALA A 21 1.41 6.80 -23.29
C ALA A 21 0.89 5.59 -24.08
N HIS A 22 1.75 4.58 -24.29
CA HIS A 22 1.39 3.33 -24.96
C HIS A 22 1.13 2.16 -23.99
N ALA A 23 1.27 2.38 -22.68
CA ALA A 23 0.92 1.39 -21.68
C ALA A 23 -0.60 1.31 -21.56
N LEU A 24 -1.15 0.10 -21.73
CA LEU A 24 -2.54 -0.19 -21.38
C LEU A 24 -2.72 0.11 -19.88
N GLN A 25 -3.50 1.15 -19.57
CA GLN A 25 -3.95 1.42 -18.22
C GLN A 25 -5.40 0.94 -18.10
N ASP A 26 -5.63 0.01 -17.17
CA ASP A 26 -6.96 -0.53 -16.93
C ASP A 26 -7.83 0.44 -16.11
N ALA A 27 -7.21 1.45 -15.48
CA ALA A 27 -7.89 2.47 -14.69
C ALA A 27 -7.11 3.78 -14.63
N GLU A 28 -7.82 4.87 -14.39
CA GLU A 28 -7.31 6.23 -14.22
C GLU A 28 -7.84 6.87 -12.92
N LEU A 29 -7.09 7.82 -12.36
CA LEU A 29 -7.45 8.57 -11.16
C LEU A 29 -7.92 9.98 -11.54
N LEU A 30 -9.22 10.26 -11.36
CA LEU A 30 -9.76 11.60 -11.51
C LEU A 30 -9.82 12.27 -10.13
N VAL A 31 -9.25 13.46 -10.03
CA VAL A 31 -9.21 14.27 -8.80
C VAL A 31 -9.90 15.59 -9.03
N VAL A 32 -10.78 16.00 -8.13
CA VAL A 32 -11.55 17.24 -8.24
C VAL A 32 -11.53 17.94 -6.90
N GLU A 33 -11.43 19.27 -6.91
CA GLU A 33 -11.49 20.07 -5.71
C GLU A 33 -12.40 21.30 -5.87
N GLY A 34 -12.79 21.88 -4.74
CA GLY A 34 -13.63 23.08 -4.70
C GLY A 34 -13.43 23.89 -3.42
N GLU A 35 -13.73 25.19 -3.50
CA GLU A 35 -13.60 26.13 -2.37
C GLU A 35 -14.67 25.89 -1.29
N SER A 36 -15.78 25.26 -1.67
CA SER A 36 -16.89 24.87 -0.79
C SER A 36 -17.48 23.54 -1.26
N ALA A 37 -18.26 22.88 -0.39
CA ALA A 37 -19.04 21.69 -0.77
C ALA A 37 -19.93 21.95 -2.00
N LYS A 38 -20.56 23.14 -2.08
CA LYS A 38 -21.38 23.55 -3.22
C LYS A 38 -20.56 23.71 -4.51
N ALA A 39 -19.37 24.32 -4.42
CA ALA A 39 -18.49 24.48 -5.58
C ALA A 39 -17.95 23.13 -6.07
N LEU A 40 -17.55 22.25 -5.16
CA LEU A 40 -17.12 20.89 -5.50
C LEU A 40 -18.25 20.11 -6.18
N ARG A 41 -19.49 20.19 -5.67
CA ARG A 41 -20.65 19.53 -6.28
C ARG A 41 -20.87 20.01 -7.72
N ALA A 42 -20.87 21.32 -7.94
CA ALA A 42 -21.03 21.90 -9.27
C ALA A 42 -19.93 21.40 -10.22
N ARG A 43 -18.67 21.37 -9.75
CA ARG A 43 -17.54 20.85 -10.53
C ARG A 43 -17.68 19.36 -10.83
N LEU A 44 -18.12 18.55 -9.87
CA LEU A 44 -18.35 17.12 -10.08
C LEU A 44 -19.39 16.84 -11.17
N HIS A 45 -20.50 17.58 -11.20
CA HIS A 45 -21.49 17.46 -12.28
C HIS A 45 -20.92 17.87 -13.65
N GLU A 46 -20.12 18.94 -13.71
CA GLU A 46 -19.48 19.38 -14.94
C GLU A 46 -18.50 18.31 -15.48
N VAL A 47 -17.64 17.78 -14.60
CA VAL A 47 -16.70 16.73 -14.98
C VAL A 47 -17.44 15.45 -15.35
N ALA A 48 -18.52 15.08 -14.66
CA ALA A 48 -19.33 13.90 -14.99
C ALA A 48 -19.94 14.03 -16.40
N ALA A 49 -20.55 15.17 -16.72
CA ALA A 49 -21.15 15.43 -18.02
C ALA A 49 -20.11 15.43 -19.15
N PHE A 50 -18.91 15.94 -18.90
CA PHE A 50 -17.81 15.86 -19.86
C PHE A 50 -17.28 14.43 -19.99
N ALA A 51 -17.12 13.71 -18.89
CA ALA A 51 -16.65 12.33 -18.88
C ALA A 51 -17.57 11.41 -19.70
N ALA A 52 -18.88 11.64 -19.71
CA ALA A 52 -19.82 10.88 -20.53
C ALA A 52 -19.60 11.05 -22.05
N GLN A 53 -18.85 12.08 -22.48
CA GLN A 53 -18.60 12.39 -23.89
C GLN A 53 -17.19 12.02 -24.36
N VAL A 54 -16.28 11.64 -23.45
CA VAL A 54 -14.91 11.28 -23.83
C VAL A 54 -14.83 9.81 -24.24
N SER A 55 -13.93 9.50 -25.17
CA SER A 55 -13.57 8.12 -25.48
C SER A 55 -12.67 7.51 -24.40
N TYR A 56 -12.57 6.17 -24.37
CA TYR A 56 -11.63 5.45 -23.50
C TYR A 56 -10.19 6.01 -23.57
N GLY A 57 -9.72 6.35 -24.77
CA GLY A 57 -8.37 6.90 -24.97
C GLY A 57 -8.16 8.31 -24.40
N GLN A 58 -9.24 9.03 -24.09
CA GLN A 58 -9.20 10.41 -23.57
C GLN A 58 -9.36 10.48 -22.05
N VAL A 59 -9.66 9.37 -21.36
CA VAL A 59 -9.80 9.35 -19.90
C VAL A 59 -8.48 9.73 -19.22
N ALA A 60 -7.35 9.27 -19.76
CA ALA A 60 -6.01 9.64 -19.28
C ALA A 60 -5.74 11.14 -19.43
N ASP A 61 -6.15 11.74 -20.55
CA ASP A 61 -6.02 13.19 -20.77
C ASP A 61 -6.90 14.00 -19.81
N LEU A 62 -8.10 13.50 -19.51
CA LEU A 62 -8.99 14.08 -18.49
C LEU A 62 -8.33 14.02 -17.10
N ALA A 63 -7.82 12.86 -16.70
CA ALA A 63 -7.10 12.68 -15.43
C ALA A 63 -5.94 13.67 -15.29
N ALA A 64 -5.09 13.75 -16.31
CA ALA A 64 -3.95 14.67 -16.34
C ALA A 64 -4.39 16.14 -16.34
N THR A 65 -5.51 16.48 -16.98
CA THR A 65 -6.05 17.85 -17.01
C THR A 65 -6.56 18.27 -15.64
N LEU A 66 -7.39 17.44 -15.01
CA LEU A 66 -7.91 17.70 -13.67
C LEU A 66 -6.78 17.83 -12.63
N GLN A 67 -5.75 16.99 -12.72
CA GLN A 67 -4.58 17.07 -11.84
C GLN A 67 -3.82 18.40 -11.99
N ARG A 68 -3.70 18.94 -13.21
CA ARG A 68 -3.06 20.26 -13.47
C ARG A 68 -3.92 21.45 -13.02
N GLU A 69 -5.22 21.26 -12.90
CA GLU A 69 -6.15 22.30 -12.46
C GLU A 69 -6.17 22.46 -10.94
N LEU A 70 -5.66 21.48 -10.18
CA LEU A 70 -5.58 21.58 -8.73
C LEU A 70 -4.87 22.87 -8.29
N ARG A 71 -5.45 23.50 -7.26
CA ARG A 71 -5.04 24.72 -6.56
C ARG A 71 -4.83 24.46 -5.07
N GLY A 72 -5.08 23.25 -4.58
CA GLY A 72 -4.90 22.88 -3.17
C GLY A 72 -6.10 23.22 -2.30
N LEU A 73 -7.30 23.31 -2.88
CA LEU A 73 -8.53 23.65 -2.18
C LEU A 73 -8.94 22.59 -1.15
N ALA A 74 -9.77 22.99 -0.19
CA ALA A 74 -10.09 22.18 0.97
C ALA A 74 -11.07 21.04 0.66
N HIS A 75 -12.12 21.27 -0.13
CA HIS A 75 -13.08 20.21 -0.46
C HIS A 75 -12.56 19.40 -1.64
N ARG A 76 -12.41 18.09 -1.47
CA ARG A 76 -11.76 17.21 -2.44
C ARG A 76 -12.59 15.96 -2.69
N ALA A 77 -12.58 15.52 -3.94
CA ALA A 77 -13.13 14.25 -4.37
C ALA A 77 -12.09 13.53 -5.25
N ALA A 78 -12.08 12.20 -5.18
CA ALA A 78 -11.25 11.38 -6.04
C ALA A 78 -11.99 10.13 -6.46
N VAL A 79 -11.86 9.72 -7.73
CA VAL A 79 -12.44 8.48 -8.25
C VAL A 79 -11.42 7.72 -9.10
N VAL A 80 -11.33 6.40 -8.88
CA VAL A 80 -10.57 5.49 -9.75
C VAL A 80 -11.54 4.87 -10.74
N VAL A 81 -11.35 5.14 -12.03
CA VAL A 81 -12.33 4.86 -13.09
C VAL A 81 -11.72 3.96 -14.17
N THR A 82 -12.49 3.04 -14.73
CA THR A 82 -12.04 2.11 -15.78
C THR A 82 -12.68 2.40 -17.14
N SER A 83 -13.59 3.36 -17.19
CA SER A 83 -14.33 3.75 -18.40
C SER A 83 -14.96 5.14 -18.22
N PRO A 84 -15.31 5.82 -19.33
CA PRO A 84 -16.11 7.05 -19.33
C PRO A 84 -17.42 6.93 -18.51
N GLU A 85 -18.14 5.81 -18.66
CA GLU A 85 -19.42 5.55 -18.01
C GLU A 85 -19.24 5.31 -16.49
N ASP A 86 -18.16 4.64 -16.10
CA ASP A 86 -17.81 4.46 -14.69
C ASP A 86 -17.39 5.80 -14.04
N ALA A 87 -16.72 6.67 -14.79
CA ALA A 87 -16.40 8.03 -14.34
C ALA A 87 -17.66 8.86 -14.12
N GLU A 88 -18.56 8.93 -15.11
CA GLU A 88 -19.84 9.63 -15.00
C GLU A 88 -20.63 9.15 -13.78
N ARG A 89 -20.82 7.83 -13.64
CA ARG A 89 -21.56 7.24 -12.51
C ARG A 89 -20.97 7.62 -11.15
N ARG A 90 -19.64 7.48 -10.98
CA ARG A 90 -18.99 7.73 -9.68
C ARG A 90 -18.97 9.21 -9.33
N LEU A 91 -18.69 10.09 -10.30
CA LEU A 91 -18.68 11.54 -10.09
C LEU A 91 -20.09 12.05 -9.76
N THR A 92 -21.11 11.56 -10.46
CA THR A 92 -22.52 11.90 -10.17
C THR A 92 -22.91 11.44 -8.76
N HIS A 93 -22.55 10.21 -8.38
CA HIS A 93 -22.81 9.71 -7.03
C HIS A 93 -22.19 10.59 -5.94
N LEU A 94 -20.93 11.02 -6.11
CA LEU A 94 -20.28 11.94 -5.15
C LEU A 94 -20.96 13.32 -5.12
N ALA A 95 -21.49 13.80 -6.24
CA ALA A 95 -22.25 15.04 -6.30
C ALA A 95 -23.60 14.93 -5.56
N ASP A 96 -24.29 13.80 -5.71
CA ASP A 96 -25.55 13.51 -5.00
C ASP A 96 -25.34 13.42 -3.49
N LEU A 97 -24.24 12.80 -3.04
CA LEU A 97 -23.84 12.77 -1.64
C LEU A 97 -23.70 14.20 -1.07
N LEU A 98 -22.98 15.07 -1.78
CA LEU A 98 -22.85 16.48 -1.39
C LEU A 98 -24.19 17.22 -1.33
N GLU A 99 -25.11 16.93 -2.25
CA GLU A 99 -26.46 17.53 -2.23
C GLU A 99 -27.26 17.07 -1.01
N SER A 100 -27.10 15.81 -0.60
CA SER A 100 -27.73 15.26 0.61
C SER A 100 -27.09 15.77 1.93
N GLY A 101 -26.02 16.56 1.84
CA GLY A 101 -25.29 17.10 3.00
C GLY A 101 -24.14 16.22 3.50
N GLU A 102 -23.85 15.10 2.82
CA GLU A 102 -22.68 14.27 3.13
C GLU A 102 -21.40 14.98 2.71
N THR A 103 -20.40 15.00 3.58
CA THR A 103 -19.13 15.71 3.34
C THR A 103 -17.91 14.82 3.47
N ALA A 104 -18.10 13.56 3.89
CA ALA A 104 -17.05 12.56 3.95
C ALA A 104 -17.59 11.23 3.44
N TYR A 105 -16.89 10.62 2.48
CA TYR A 105 -17.28 9.33 1.96
C TYR A 105 -16.04 8.57 1.48
N THR A 106 -16.02 7.27 1.74
CA THR A 106 -15.04 6.34 1.17
C THR A 106 -15.81 5.09 0.76
N ALA A 107 -15.81 4.80 -0.54
CA ALA A 107 -16.48 3.61 -1.04
C ALA A 107 -15.81 2.34 -0.51
N ALA A 108 -16.60 1.29 -0.26
CA ALA A 108 -16.08 0.01 0.23
C ALA A 108 -15.11 -0.66 -0.75
N ASP A 109 -15.22 -0.37 -2.06
CA ASP A 109 -14.29 -0.83 -3.09
C ASP A 109 -13.00 0.01 -3.16
N GLY A 110 -12.89 1.07 -2.36
CA GLY A 110 -11.75 1.99 -2.32
C GLY A 110 -11.61 2.90 -3.54
N ARG A 111 -12.59 2.93 -4.45
CA ARG A 111 -12.48 3.63 -5.75
C ARG A 111 -13.18 4.99 -5.80
N SER A 112 -13.82 5.42 -4.72
CA SER A 112 -14.41 6.76 -4.61
C SER A 112 -14.15 7.35 -3.23
N PHE A 113 -13.75 8.62 -3.19
CA PHE A 113 -13.45 9.38 -1.99
C PHE A 113 -14.06 10.77 -2.07
N LEU A 114 -14.61 11.25 -0.95
CA LEU A 114 -15.04 12.61 -0.71
C LEU A 114 -14.54 13.04 0.66
N GLY A 115 -14.01 14.25 0.77
CA GLY A 115 -13.59 14.77 2.06
C GLY A 115 -13.23 16.25 2.05
N ARG A 116 -12.86 16.75 3.23
CA ARG A 116 -12.36 18.10 3.43
C ARG A 116 -10.98 18.06 4.08
N ALA A 117 -9.98 18.61 3.39
CA ALA A 117 -8.67 18.85 3.96
C ALA A 117 -8.72 20.01 4.97
N SER A 118 -8.22 19.76 6.18
CA SER A 118 -8.10 20.75 7.26
C SER A 118 -6.65 21.17 7.54
N GLY A 119 -5.68 20.55 6.87
CA GLY A 119 -4.25 20.78 7.04
C GLY A 119 -3.42 19.69 6.38
N PRO A 120 -2.10 19.71 6.54
CA PRO A 120 -1.23 18.62 6.07
C PRO A 120 -1.56 17.32 6.81
N ALA A 121 -1.67 16.22 6.06
CA ALA A 121 -1.81 14.90 6.64
C ALA A 121 -0.45 14.43 7.19
N ARG A 122 -0.46 13.70 8.32
CA ARG A 122 0.71 12.95 8.79
C ARG A 122 0.55 11.51 8.31
N ILE A 123 1.47 11.06 7.46
CA ILE A 123 1.50 9.71 6.92
C ILE A 123 2.52 8.90 7.73
N GLY A 124 2.15 7.67 8.11
CA GLY A 124 3.06 6.70 8.69
C GLY A 124 3.17 5.49 7.79
N PHE A 125 4.39 5.00 7.55
CA PHE A 125 4.60 3.73 6.85
C PHE A 125 4.63 2.58 7.86
N LEU A 126 3.88 1.52 7.54
CA LEU A 126 3.86 0.29 8.30
C LEU A 126 4.43 -0.82 7.43
N PHE A 127 5.57 -1.36 7.84
CA PHE A 127 6.23 -2.45 7.13
C PHE A 127 5.82 -3.80 7.73
N PRO A 128 5.32 -4.71 6.89
CA PRO A 128 4.82 -5.98 7.38
C PRO A 128 5.93 -6.92 7.86
N GLY A 129 5.57 -7.80 8.78
CA GLY A 129 6.41 -8.92 9.20
C GLY A 129 6.30 -10.15 8.31
N GLN A 130 6.83 -11.26 8.81
CA GLN A 130 6.76 -12.56 8.17
C GLN A 130 5.28 -13.01 8.03
N GLY A 131 4.92 -13.62 6.90
CA GLY A 131 3.54 -14.01 6.57
C GLY A 131 2.84 -13.12 5.54
N SER A 132 3.48 -12.04 5.09
CA SER A 132 2.90 -11.14 4.10
C SER A 132 3.16 -11.57 2.66
N GLY A 133 2.08 -11.69 1.89
CA GLY A 133 2.13 -12.06 0.47
C GLY A 133 2.66 -13.47 0.22
N HIS A 134 2.55 -13.94 -1.02
CA HIS A 134 2.97 -15.30 -1.41
C HIS A 134 3.76 -15.33 -2.74
N GLY A 135 3.86 -14.20 -3.45
CA GLY A 135 4.45 -14.13 -4.78
C GLY A 135 5.79 -13.40 -4.82
N THR A 136 6.68 -13.83 -5.71
CA THR A 136 7.99 -13.19 -5.99
C THR A 136 7.97 -12.33 -7.24
N GLY A 137 6.86 -12.32 -7.99
CA GLY A 137 6.73 -11.61 -9.27
C GLY A 137 6.42 -10.11 -9.17
N GLY A 138 6.31 -9.52 -7.96
CA GLY A 138 6.06 -8.09 -7.76
C GLY A 138 4.70 -7.54 -8.25
N GLY A 139 3.87 -8.39 -8.86
CA GLY A 139 2.48 -8.09 -9.18
C GLY A 139 2.28 -6.86 -10.07
N ALA A 140 1.21 -6.11 -9.80
CA ALA A 140 0.88 -4.90 -10.56
C ALA A 140 1.95 -3.81 -10.42
N LEU A 141 2.59 -3.68 -9.25
CA LEU A 141 3.61 -2.65 -9.02
C LEU A 141 4.83 -2.86 -9.93
N ARG A 142 5.38 -4.08 -10.00
CA ARG A 142 6.50 -4.40 -10.90
C ARG A 142 6.16 -4.17 -12.36
N ARG A 143 4.92 -4.48 -12.79
CA ARG A 143 4.48 -4.24 -14.17
C ARG A 143 4.34 -2.75 -14.49
N ARG A 144 3.97 -1.93 -13.49
CA ARG A 144 3.60 -0.53 -13.70
C ARG A 144 4.74 0.46 -13.47
N PHE A 145 5.65 0.15 -12.56
CA PHE A 145 6.69 1.06 -12.10
C PHE A 145 8.07 0.46 -12.38
N PRO A 146 8.88 1.09 -13.25
CA PRO A 146 10.24 0.61 -13.51
C PRO A 146 11.09 0.62 -12.24
N GLU A 147 10.87 1.56 -11.33
CA GLU A 147 11.59 1.64 -10.06
C GLU A 147 11.32 0.41 -9.17
N ALA A 148 10.12 -0.18 -9.24
CA ALA A 148 9.83 -1.46 -8.59
C ALA A 148 10.47 -2.63 -9.34
N ALA A 149 10.43 -2.62 -10.67
CA ALA A 149 11.03 -3.68 -11.49
C ALA A 149 12.52 -3.84 -11.24
N GLU A 150 13.26 -2.73 -11.17
CA GLU A 150 14.70 -2.71 -10.87
C GLU A 150 15.02 -3.41 -9.54
N VAL A 151 14.23 -3.16 -8.49
CA VAL A 151 14.41 -3.79 -7.17
C VAL A 151 14.21 -5.30 -7.26
N PHE A 152 13.13 -5.75 -7.92
CA PHE A 152 12.86 -7.18 -8.09
C PHE A 152 13.89 -7.88 -8.97
N ASP A 153 14.38 -7.22 -10.02
CA ASP A 153 15.40 -7.76 -10.92
C ASP A 153 16.74 -7.93 -10.18
N ARG A 154 17.13 -6.96 -9.35
CA ARG A 154 18.34 -7.04 -8.52
C ARG A 154 18.24 -8.11 -7.43
N ALA A 155 17.08 -8.23 -6.78
CA ALA A 155 16.88 -9.19 -5.70
C ALA A 155 16.97 -10.66 -6.16
N ALA A 156 16.75 -10.92 -7.47
CA ALA A 156 16.89 -12.24 -8.09
C ALA A 156 16.19 -13.37 -7.30
N LEU A 157 14.98 -13.08 -6.81
CA LEU A 157 14.24 -13.99 -5.93
C LEU A 157 13.95 -15.33 -6.61
N PRO A 158 13.90 -16.44 -5.86
CA PRO A 158 13.46 -17.73 -6.38
C PRO A 158 12.08 -17.63 -7.04
N THR A 159 11.88 -18.34 -8.15
CA THR A 159 10.59 -18.41 -8.86
C THR A 159 9.86 -19.73 -8.63
N THR A 160 10.51 -20.68 -7.97
CA THR A 160 10.01 -22.04 -7.69
C THR A 160 10.41 -22.44 -6.27
N GLY A 161 9.67 -23.38 -5.66
CA GLY A 161 9.89 -23.85 -4.31
C GLY A 161 8.81 -23.40 -3.33
N ASP A 162 9.05 -23.61 -2.04
CA ASP A 162 8.15 -23.15 -0.98
C ASP A 162 8.35 -21.65 -0.72
N MET A 163 7.42 -20.83 -1.18
CA MET A 163 7.46 -19.36 -1.03
C MET A 163 7.13 -18.88 0.39
N VAL A 164 6.72 -19.79 1.27
CA VAL A 164 6.39 -19.53 2.67
C VAL A 164 7.52 -19.94 3.59
N ALA A 165 8.46 -20.78 3.11
CA ALA A 165 9.67 -21.13 3.83
C ALA A 165 10.42 -19.86 4.28
N THR A 166 10.86 -19.83 5.53
CA THR A 166 11.37 -18.61 6.20
C THR A 166 12.53 -17.95 5.45
N ASP A 167 13.45 -18.75 4.92
CA ASP A 167 14.60 -18.33 4.13
C ASP A 167 14.23 -17.73 2.76
N VAL A 168 13.08 -18.09 2.20
CA VAL A 168 12.53 -17.51 0.97
C VAL A 168 11.62 -16.31 1.26
N ALA A 169 10.78 -16.41 2.29
CA ALA A 169 9.76 -15.42 2.62
C ALA A 169 10.38 -14.10 3.08
N GLN A 170 11.44 -14.13 3.91
CA GLN A 170 12.05 -12.90 4.42
C GLN A 170 12.65 -12.00 3.34
N PRO A 171 13.57 -12.47 2.47
CA PRO A 171 14.08 -11.63 1.38
C PRO A 171 12.98 -11.20 0.42
N ARG A 172 11.97 -12.04 0.15
CA ARG A 172 10.81 -11.68 -0.68
C ARG A 172 10.02 -10.50 -0.11
N ILE A 173 9.73 -10.51 1.20
CA ILE A 173 8.96 -9.45 1.87
C ILE A 173 9.77 -8.15 1.95
N ALA A 174 11.08 -8.24 2.24
CA ALA A 174 11.98 -7.09 2.21
C ALA A 174 12.05 -6.46 0.80
N THR A 175 12.17 -7.30 -0.25
CA THR A 175 12.14 -6.86 -1.65
C THR A 175 10.84 -6.15 -1.99
N GLY A 176 9.69 -6.69 -1.59
CA GLY A 176 8.40 -6.05 -1.79
C GLY A 176 8.28 -4.70 -1.08
N SER A 177 8.82 -4.60 0.14
CA SER A 177 8.87 -3.34 0.91
C SER A 177 9.76 -2.29 0.24
N ALA A 178 10.95 -2.68 -0.20
CA ALA A 178 11.88 -1.80 -0.93
C ALA A 178 11.28 -1.33 -2.26
N ALA A 179 10.67 -2.23 -3.04
CA ALA A 179 9.98 -1.87 -4.27
C ALA A 179 8.80 -0.92 -4.02
N GLY A 180 8.01 -1.17 -2.96
CA GLY A 180 6.94 -0.27 -2.53
C GLY A 180 7.47 1.12 -2.17
N LEU A 181 8.57 1.21 -1.44
CA LEU A 181 9.23 2.47 -1.10
C LEU A 181 9.66 3.25 -2.34
N ARG A 182 10.27 2.58 -3.33
CA ARG A 182 10.65 3.21 -4.60
C ARG A 182 9.44 3.78 -5.35
N VAL A 183 8.30 3.09 -5.32
CA VAL A 183 7.05 3.57 -5.94
C VAL A 183 6.52 4.78 -5.17
N LEU A 184 6.47 4.73 -3.85
CA LEU A 184 6.00 5.84 -3.02
C LEU A 184 6.86 7.09 -3.21
N ASP A 185 8.19 6.93 -3.30
CA ASP A 185 9.14 8.00 -3.61
C ASP A 185 8.91 8.57 -5.02
N ALA A 186 8.72 7.72 -6.04
CA ALA A 186 8.38 8.17 -7.39
C ALA A 186 7.05 8.95 -7.47
N LEU A 187 6.11 8.63 -6.57
CA LEU A 187 4.84 9.34 -6.38
C LEU A 187 4.94 10.55 -5.43
N ARG A 188 6.13 10.80 -4.86
CA ARG A 188 6.41 11.87 -3.89
C ARG A 188 5.54 11.79 -2.63
N LEU A 189 5.28 10.58 -2.16
CA LEU A 189 4.56 10.33 -0.91
C LEU A 189 5.57 10.19 0.22
N GLU A 190 5.58 11.18 1.11
CA GLU A 190 6.49 11.24 2.25
C GLU A 190 5.76 10.84 3.54
N ALA A 191 6.38 9.98 4.33
CA ALA A 191 5.95 9.64 5.68
C ALA A 191 6.71 10.47 6.73
N SER A 192 6.07 10.72 7.87
CA SER A 192 6.72 11.34 9.03
C SER A 192 7.28 10.31 10.02
N VAL A 193 6.88 9.05 9.89
CA VAL A 193 7.27 7.95 10.76
C VAL A 193 7.18 6.63 10.00
N ALA A 194 8.02 5.68 10.38
CA ALA A 194 7.88 4.28 9.98
C ALA A 194 7.89 3.37 11.20
N VAL A 195 7.10 2.31 11.12
CA VAL A 195 7.11 1.20 12.07
C VAL A 195 7.21 -0.09 11.28
N GLY A 196 8.01 -1.03 11.75
CA GLY A 196 8.13 -2.36 11.16
C GLY A 196 7.70 -3.43 12.15
N HIS A 197 7.01 -4.46 11.67
CA HIS A 197 6.70 -5.64 12.49
C HIS A 197 7.78 -6.70 12.29
N SER A 198 8.57 -7.01 13.31
CA SER A 198 9.64 -8.02 13.27
C SER A 198 10.56 -7.82 12.06
N LEU A 199 10.46 -8.65 11.01
CA LEU A 199 11.18 -8.47 9.74
C LEU A 199 11.04 -7.05 9.17
N GLY A 200 9.85 -6.46 9.27
CA GLY A 200 9.56 -5.14 8.74
C GLY A 200 10.42 -4.03 9.35
N GLU A 201 11.03 -4.24 10.52
CA GLU A 201 11.95 -3.25 11.11
C GLU A 201 13.17 -3.02 10.22
N LEU A 202 13.65 -4.03 9.50
CA LEU A 202 14.74 -3.86 8.54
C LEU A 202 14.32 -2.86 7.44
N SER A 203 13.10 -2.99 6.93
CA SER A 203 12.55 -2.06 5.93
C SER A 203 12.34 -0.65 6.51
N ALA A 204 11.95 -0.54 7.78
CA ALA A 204 11.83 0.75 8.47
C ALA A 204 13.19 1.45 8.67
N LEU A 205 14.23 0.69 9.02
CA LEU A 205 15.62 1.17 9.12
C LEU A 205 16.18 1.56 7.75
N HIS A 206 15.81 0.84 6.70
CA HIS A 206 16.14 1.24 5.33
C HIS A 206 15.47 2.56 4.95
N TRP A 207 14.16 2.69 5.21
CA TRP A 207 13.43 3.92 4.95
C TRP A 207 14.01 5.13 5.70
N SER A 208 14.48 4.96 6.94
CA SER A 208 15.10 6.05 7.72
C SER A 208 16.51 6.43 7.24
N GLY A 209 17.09 5.67 6.31
CA GLY A 209 18.46 5.85 5.82
C GLY A 209 19.53 5.22 6.70
N ALA A 210 19.17 4.46 7.73
CA ALA A 210 20.12 3.73 8.58
C ALA A 210 20.73 2.52 7.86
N LEU A 211 20.01 1.93 6.90
CA LEU A 211 20.47 0.86 6.02
C LEU A 211 20.30 1.28 4.56
N ASP A 212 21.28 1.01 3.71
CA ASP A 212 21.07 1.06 2.27
C ASP A 212 20.25 -0.16 1.79
N GLU A 213 19.80 -0.11 0.54
CA GLU A 213 18.90 -1.14 0.00
C GLU A 213 19.60 -2.50 -0.12
N ASP A 214 20.87 -2.53 -0.52
CA ASP A 214 21.64 -3.78 -0.64
C ASP A 214 21.82 -4.44 0.73
N THR A 215 22.10 -3.64 1.77
CA THR A 215 22.20 -4.11 3.16
C THR A 215 20.85 -4.62 3.68
N LEU A 216 19.73 -3.96 3.34
CA LEU A 216 18.39 -4.46 3.67
C LEU A 216 18.16 -5.86 3.10
N LEU A 217 18.40 -6.04 1.79
CA LEU A 217 18.13 -7.30 1.11
C LEU A 217 19.04 -8.42 1.64
N GLU A 218 20.32 -8.11 1.88
CA GLU A 218 21.28 -9.06 2.43
C GLU A 218 20.95 -9.42 3.89
N ALA A 219 20.60 -8.45 4.73
CA ALA A 219 20.20 -8.70 6.11
C ALA A 219 18.96 -9.60 6.18
N ALA A 220 17.96 -9.36 5.34
CA ALA A 220 16.77 -10.20 5.26
C ALA A 220 17.10 -11.63 4.80
N ARG A 221 18.01 -11.78 3.81
CA ARG A 221 18.48 -13.07 3.31
C ARG A 221 19.24 -13.86 4.38
N VAL A 222 20.20 -13.23 5.05
CA VAL A 222 21.02 -13.85 6.10
C VAL A 222 20.15 -14.23 7.29
N ARG A 223 19.24 -13.35 7.72
CA ARG A 223 18.30 -13.62 8.81
C ARG A 223 17.37 -14.78 8.49
N GLY A 224 16.76 -14.78 7.31
CA GLY A 224 15.88 -15.86 6.85
C GLY A 224 16.60 -17.21 6.85
N LYS A 225 17.83 -17.25 6.30
CA LYS A 225 18.66 -18.46 6.27
C LYS A 225 19.05 -18.93 7.68
N ALA A 226 19.53 -18.02 8.53
CA ALA A 226 19.93 -18.36 9.89
C ALA A 226 18.76 -18.90 10.72
N MET A 227 17.57 -18.32 10.57
CA MET A 227 16.35 -18.84 11.22
C MET A 227 15.98 -20.22 10.68
N ALA A 228 16.02 -20.42 9.36
CA ALA A 228 15.73 -21.74 8.78
C ALA A 228 16.72 -22.84 9.22
N GLU A 229 18.01 -22.51 9.38
CA GLU A 229 19.07 -23.47 9.72
C GLU A 229 19.25 -23.71 11.23
N HIS A 230 18.95 -22.70 12.07
CA HIS A 230 19.34 -22.71 13.48
C HIS A 230 18.17 -22.55 14.46
N SER A 231 16.95 -22.31 13.99
CA SER A 231 15.80 -22.32 14.90
C SER A 231 15.57 -23.73 15.43
N SER A 232 15.55 -23.86 16.76
CA SER A 232 14.99 -25.04 17.42
C SER A 232 13.55 -25.26 16.94
N SER A 233 13.10 -26.52 16.87
CA SER A 233 11.70 -26.82 16.54
C SER A 233 10.78 -26.05 17.48
N GLY A 234 10.02 -25.12 16.94
CA GLY A 234 9.11 -24.27 17.68
C GLY A 234 8.05 -23.73 16.75
N THR A 235 6.97 -23.26 17.33
CA THR A 235 5.85 -22.70 16.59
C THR A 235 5.31 -21.47 17.32
N MET A 236 4.35 -20.81 16.71
CA MET A 236 3.70 -19.61 17.23
C MET A 236 2.20 -19.81 17.24
N ALA A 237 1.52 -19.16 18.18
CA ALA A 237 0.07 -19.10 18.24
C ALA A 237 -0.39 -17.66 18.49
N SER A 238 -1.45 -17.24 17.82
CA SER A 238 -2.12 -15.95 18.03
C SER A 238 -3.34 -16.17 18.93
N LEU A 239 -3.36 -15.49 20.08
CA LEU A 239 -4.44 -15.53 21.06
C LEU A 239 -5.25 -14.24 20.99
N SER A 240 -6.58 -14.35 20.91
CA SER A 240 -7.50 -13.21 20.95
C SER A 240 -7.75 -12.72 22.38
N VAL A 241 -6.68 -12.32 23.07
CA VAL A 241 -6.69 -11.76 24.42
C VAL A 241 -5.61 -10.71 24.64
N LYS A 242 -5.85 -9.86 25.64
CA LYS A 242 -4.85 -8.95 26.21
C LYS A 242 -3.59 -9.64 26.77
N PRO A 243 -2.46 -8.90 26.86
CA PRO A 243 -1.16 -9.42 27.31
C PRO A 243 -1.21 -10.19 28.64
N GLU A 244 -1.88 -9.64 29.65
CA GLU A 244 -1.87 -10.22 31.00
C GLU A 244 -2.58 -11.57 31.04
N ARG A 245 -3.56 -11.78 30.15
CA ARG A 245 -4.26 -13.07 30.03
C ARG A 245 -3.42 -14.08 29.26
N ALA A 246 -2.67 -13.66 28.24
CA ALA A 246 -1.73 -14.53 27.56
C ALA A 246 -0.62 -15.00 28.51
N GLU A 247 -0.09 -14.11 29.36
CA GLU A 247 0.89 -14.44 30.40
C GLU A 247 0.39 -15.52 31.38
N GLN A 248 -0.88 -15.45 31.79
CA GLN A 248 -1.50 -16.50 32.61
C GLN A 248 -1.62 -17.84 31.86
N LEU A 249 -1.90 -17.82 30.55
CA LEU A 249 -2.03 -19.04 29.76
C LEU A 249 -0.68 -19.75 29.57
N ILE A 250 0.41 -18.99 29.46
CA ILE A 250 1.76 -19.55 29.26
C ILE A 250 2.49 -19.86 30.57
N GLU A 251 1.90 -19.58 31.73
CA GLU A 251 2.51 -19.80 33.03
C GLU A 251 2.95 -21.27 33.22
N GLY A 252 4.21 -21.46 33.62
CA GLY A 252 4.82 -22.77 33.82
C GLY A 252 5.22 -23.51 32.54
N LEU A 253 5.15 -22.85 31.37
CA LEU A 253 5.63 -23.36 30.09
C LEU A 253 6.90 -22.58 29.68
N SER A 254 7.75 -23.20 28.86
CA SER A 254 8.87 -22.58 28.13
C SER A 254 8.38 -21.78 26.89
N VAL A 255 7.26 -21.07 27.04
CA VAL A 255 6.63 -20.24 26.02
C VAL A 255 6.80 -18.77 26.41
N VAL A 256 7.08 -17.91 25.42
CA VAL A 256 7.20 -16.46 25.61
C VAL A 256 6.14 -15.71 24.81
N VAL A 257 5.84 -14.49 25.22
CA VAL A 257 5.11 -13.54 24.37
C VAL A 257 6.04 -13.03 23.28
N ALA A 258 5.70 -13.29 22.03
CA ALA A 258 6.48 -12.93 20.84
C ALA A 258 5.98 -11.64 20.18
N GLY A 259 4.74 -11.21 20.45
CA GLY A 259 4.22 -9.98 19.88
C GLY A 259 2.94 -9.49 20.52
N TYR A 260 2.85 -8.17 20.70
CA TYR A 260 1.65 -7.46 21.12
C TYR A 260 1.04 -6.78 19.89
N ASN A 261 0.16 -7.49 19.17
CA ASN A 261 -0.35 -7.02 17.88
C ASN A 261 -1.59 -6.12 18.02
N GLY A 262 -2.22 -6.10 19.19
CA GLY A 262 -3.32 -5.20 19.52
C GLY A 262 -3.78 -5.36 20.97
N PRO A 263 -4.76 -4.55 21.42
CA PRO A 263 -5.26 -4.61 22.80
C PRO A 263 -5.79 -5.98 23.22
N GLU A 264 -6.34 -6.74 22.26
CA GLU A 264 -6.89 -8.08 22.46
C GLU A 264 -6.26 -9.10 21.49
N GLN A 265 -5.00 -8.87 21.08
CA GLN A 265 -4.30 -9.79 20.18
C GLN A 265 -2.84 -9.94 20.61
N THR A 266 -2.53 -11.09 21.21
CA THR A 266 -1.20 -11.42 21.71
C THR A 266 -0.68 -12.69 21.03
N VAL A 267 0.54 -12.64 20.52
CA VAL A 267 1.20 -13.77 19.88
C VAL A 267 2.22 -14.36 20.83
N VAL A 268 2.19 -15.68 21.00
CA VAL A 268 3.12 -16.45 21.82
C VAL A 268 3.96 -17.37 20.95
N ALA A 269 5.18 -17.67 21.37
CA ALA A 269 6.10 -18.55 20.67
C ALA A 269 6.87 -19.46 21.64
N GLY A 270 7.12 -20.69 21.24
CA GLY A 270 7.81 -21.68 22.06
C GLY A 270 7.90 -23.05 21.38
N PRO A 271 8.32 -24.09 22.13
CA PRO A 271 8.30 -25.48 21.67
C PRO A 271 6.91 -25.90 21.17
N VAL A 272 6.87 -26.81 20.19
CA VAL A 272 5.62 -27.22 19.52
C VAL A 272 4.61 -27.81 20.52
N ASP A 273 5.07 -28.73 21.35
CA ASP A 273 4.27 -29.42 22.37
C ASP A 273 3.73 -28.47 23.44
N GLU A 274 4.49 -27.44 23.81
CA GLU A 274 4.04 -26.44 24.77
C GLU A 274 3.06 -25.44 24.16
N ILE A 275 3.22 -25.06 22.88
CA ILE A 275 2.21 -24.25 22.18
C ILE A 275 0.90 -25.03 22.01
N GLU A 276 0.96 -26.33 21.76
CA GLU A 276 -0.23 -27.19 21.78
C GLU A 276 -0.90 -27.22 23.17
N GLU A 277 -0.14 -27.20 24.27
CA GLU A 277 -0.71 -27.01 25.61
C GLU A 277 -1.36 -25.63 25.76
N VAL A 278 -0.75 -24.55 25.26
CA VAL A 278 -1.37 -23.21 25.28
C VAL A 278 -2.68 -23.21 24.51
N GLN A 279 -2.74 -23.84 23.34
CA GLN A 279 -3.98 -23.99 22.56
C GLN A 279 -5.07 -24.74 23.37
N ARG A 280 -4.71 -25.85 24.03
CA ARG A 280 -5.65 -26.58 24.91
C ARG A 280 -6.09 -25.77 26.14
N ARG A 281 -5.24 -24.89 26.69
CA ARG A 281 -5.61 -23.96 27.77
C ARG A 281 -6.56 -22.87 27.28
N ALA A 282 -6.30 -22.34 26.09
CA ALA A 282 -7.14 -21.34 25.43
C ALA A 282 -8.53 -21.90 25.14
N GLU A 283 -8.62 -23.10 24.55
CA GLU A 283 -9.88 -23.79 24.25
C GLU A 283 -10.73 -24.02 25.52
N ARG A 284 -10.12 -24.52 26.60
CA ARG A 284 -10.80 -24.69 27.91
C ARG A 284 -11.31 -23.38 28.50
N SER A 285 -10.75 -22.26 28.08
CA SER A 285 -11.14 -20.91 28.51
C SER A 285 -12.00 -20.18 27.47
N GLU A 286 -12.43 -20.87 26.41
CA GLU A 286 -13.20 -20.31 25.29
C GLU A 286 -12.50 -19.14 24.59
N ILE A 287 -11.16 -19.14 24.59
CA ILE A 287 -10.34 -18.11 23.95
C ILE A 287 -10.01 -18.55 22.52
N PRO A 288 -10.36 -17.76 21.49
CA PRO A 288 -9.93 -18.02 20.13
C PRO A 288 -8.41 -18.02 20.00
N CYS A 289 -7.89 -19.08 19.37
CA CYS A 289 -6.47 -19.29 19.16
C CYS A 289 -6.25 -19.84 17.74
N THR A 290 -5.27 -19.29 17.02
CA THR A 290 -4.86 -19.74 15.67
C THR A 290 -3.36 -19.91 15.61
#